data_AF-A0A0M2SLT6-F1
#
_entry.id   AF-A0A0M2SLT6-F1
#
_cell.length_a   1.000
_cell.length_b   1.000
_cell.length_c   1.000
_cell.angle_alpha   90.00
_cell.angle_beta   90.00
_cell.angle_gamma   90.00
#
_symmetry.space_group_name_H-M   'P 1'
#
loop_
_entity.id
_entity.type
_entity.pdbx_description
1 polymer ?
#
loop_
_entity_poly.entity_id
_entity_poly.type
_entity_poly.pdbx_seq_one_letter_code
_entity_poly.pdbx_strand_id
1 'polypeptide(L)'
;IYINDVKPGDVLKVTIEKIDIANTGVMVTGPGMGVMGNRLKDMNVRKFDVDNEKGTVDFDGLRLPVNKMIGVIGVAPPNAAVNNGTPDTHGGNMDSVKVTEGAVLYLPVYHEGALFGLGDVHAAMGDGEISVSGLEVEADVTVKLEKAETLRTYHPVITDEDGVYMMVSDKDLNLAVDQSVHKMTDLLQPHTNLPLSEMTMLMSLAGQTQINQVVDPKKTARFFVPRYILEHYNVELK
;
A
#
# COMPACT_ATOMS: atom_id res chain seq x y z
N ILE A 1 -12.42 8.89 10.72
CA ILE A 1 -12.88 10.14 10.09
C ILE A 1 -14.14 9.85 9.30
N TYR A 2 -15.22 10.60 9.52
CA TYR A 2 -16.46 10.51 8.72
C TYR A 2 -16.44 11.55 7.62
N ILE A 3 -16.74 11.17 6.37
CA ILE A 3 -16.75 12.04 5.21
C ILE A 3 -18.20 12.24 4.74
N ASN A 4 -18.67 13.48 4.67
CA ASN A 4 -20.02 13.76 4.19
C ASN A 4 -20.20 13.34 2.72
N ASP A 5 -21.42 12.91 2.37
CA ASP A 5 -21.83 12.59 0.99
C ASP A 5 -21.10 11.44 0.29
N VAL A 6 -20.37 10.61 1.06
CA VAL A 6 -19.76 9.36 0.62
C VAL A 6 -20.60 8.18 1.15
N LYS A 7 -20.99 7.26 0.27
CA LYS A 7 -21.92 6.16 0.56
C LYS A 7 -21.34 4.79 0.16
N PRO A 8 -21.90 3.68 0.69
CA PRO A 8 -21.52 2.34 0.23
C PRO A 8 -21.61 2.21 -1.30
N GLY A 9 -20.58 1.64 -1.93
CA GLY A 9 -20.45 1.53 -3.38
C GLY A 9 -19.69 2.69 -4.05
N ASP A 10 -19.46 3.80 -3.34
CA ASP A 10 -18.52 4.82 -3.77
C ASP A 10 -17.06 4.33 -3.60
N VAL A 11 -16.12 5.08 -4.17
CA VAL A 11 -14.69 4.92 -3.93
C VAL A 11 -14.17 6.21 -3.28
N LEU A 12 -13.49 6.06 -2.15
CA LEU A 12 -12.80 7.16 -1.48
C LEU A 12 -11.43 7.35 -2.15
N LYS A 13 -11.18 8.55 -2.66
CA LYS A 13 -9.91 9.03 -3.17
C LYS A 13 -9.16 9.75 -2.06
N VAL A 14 -7.95 9.28 -1.76
CA VAL A 14 -7.09 9.77 -0.69
C VAL A 14 -5.77 10.24 -1.30
N THR A 15 -5.58 11.55 -1.44
CA THR A 15 -4.30 12.11 -1.88
C THR A 15 -3.39 12.28 -0.67
N ILE A 16 -2.19 11.71 -0.71
CA ILE A 16 -1.19 11.83 0.35
C ILE A 16 -0.35 13.08 0.07
N GLU A 17 -0.65 14.17 0.76
CA GLU A 17 -0.02 15.47 0.48
C GLU A 17 1.32 15.60 1.20
N LYS A 18 1.37 15.17 2.47
CA LYS A 18 2.56 15.31 3.31
C LYS A 18 2.63 14.28 4.43
N ILE A 19 3.83 13.83 4.75
CA ILE A 19 4.19 12.94 5.85
C ILE A 19 5.38 13.59 6.57
N ASP A 20 5.13 14.23 7.72
CA ASP A 20 6.18 14.76 8.59
C ASP A 20 6.48 13.72 9.67
N ILE A 21 7.69 13.16 9.69
CA ILE A 21 8.10 12.10 10.62
C ILE A 21 9.00 12.63 11.74
N ALA A 22 8.96 11.98 12.91
CA ALA A 22 9.89 12.27 14.00
C ALA A 22 11.35 11.99 13.60
N ASN A 23 12.31 12.60 14.32
CA ASN A 23 13.76 12.38 14.15
C ASN A 23 14.25 11.07 14.79
N THR A 24 13.35 10.14 15.08
CA THR A 24 13.65 8.93 15.84
C THR A 24 12.64 7.86 15.46
N GLY A 25 13.13 6.65 15.22
CA GLY A 25 12.28 5.47 15.05
C GLY A 25 12.77 4.25 15.81
N VAL A 26 11.95 3.20 15.80
CA VAL A 26 12.25 1.93 16.46
C VAL A 26 12.05 0.79 15.46
N MET A 27 12.95 -0.19 15.48
CA MET A 27 12.73 -1.47 14.83
C MET A 27 12.69 -2.58 15.89
N VAL A 28 11.90 -3.61 15.61
CA VAL A 28 11.86 -4.82 16.43
C VAL A 28 12.00 -6.06 15.55
N THR A 29 12.67 -7.07 16.08
CA THR A 29 12.67 -8.42 15.52
C THR A 29 12.93 -9.44 16.60
N GLY A 30 12.65 -10.71 16.34
CA GLY A 30 12.92 -11.76 17.30
C GLY A 30 12.40 -13.14 16.91
N PRO A 31 12.50 -14.11 17.83
CA PRO A 31 12.07 -15.48 17.59
C PRO A 31 10.59 -15.55 17.18
N GLY A 32 10.31 -16.23 16.08
CA GLY A 32 8.95 -16.40 15.54
C GLY A 32 8.36 -15.17 14.83
N MET A 33 9.10 -14.06 14.70
CA MET A 33 8.64 -12.85 14.03
C MET A 33 9.19 -12.74 12.60
N GLY A 34 8.33 -12.37 11.66
CA GLY A 34 8.69 -12.19 10.26
C GLY A 34 9.28 -13.45 9.58
N VAL A 35 9.93 -13.26 8.44
CA VAL A 35 10.50 -14.35 7.62
C VAL A 35 11.68 -15.02 8.32
N MET A 36 12.47 -14.24 9.05
CA MET A 36 13.71 -14.69 9.68
C MET A 36 13.52 -15.20 11.12
N GLY A 37 12.30 -15.16 11.65
CA GLY A 37 12.00 -15.49 13.05
C GLY A 37 12.39 -16.90 13.48
N ASN A 38 12.44 -17.87 12.56
CA ASN A 38 12.90 -19.23 12.86
C ASN A 38 14.43 -19.36 13.04
N ARG A 39 15.19 -18.33 12.65
CA ARG A 39 16.66 -18.27 12.75
C ARG A 39 17.14 -17.35 13.87
N LEU A 40 16.26 -16.52 14.42
CA LEU A 40 16.55 -15.60 15.51
C LEU A 40 16.41 -16.32 16.85
N LYS A 41 17.30 -15.98 17.79
CA LYS A 41 17.36 -16.59 19.13
C LYS A 41 16.87 -15.66 20.23
N ASP A 42 17.04 -14.36 20.03
CA ASP A 42 16.79 -13.33 21.02
C ASP A 42 15.94 -12.23 20.41
N MET A 43 15.09 -11.61 21.24
CA MET A 43 14.40 -10.38 20.88
C MET A 43 15.43 -9.26 20.74
N ASN A 44 15.30 -8.46 19.68
CA ASN A 44 16.12 -7.29 19.47
C ASN A 44 15.22 -6.09 19.19
N VAL A 45 15.43 -5.02 19.96
CA VAL A 45 14.76 -3.73 19.78
C VAL A 45 15.87 -2.72 19.63
N ARG A 46 15.84 -1.97 18.53
CA ARG A 46 16.83 -0.93 18.26
C ARG A 46 16.14 0.38 17.94
N LYS A 47 16.56 1.42 18.65
CA LYS A 47 16.20 2.81 18.36
C LYS A 47 17.20 3.36 17.34
N PHE A 48 16.71 4.11 16.36
CA PHE A 48 17.51 4.80 15.36
C PHE A 48 17.20 6.29 15.39
N ASP A 49 18.23 7.11 15.18
CA ASP A 49 18.05 8.52 14.88
C ASP A 49 17.78 8.66 13.37
N VAL A 50 16.79 9.49 13.03
CA VAL A 50 16.41 9.81 11.65
C VAL A 50 16.87 11.23 11.35
N ASP A 51 17.76 11.38 10.36
CA ASP A 51 18.21 12.69 9.88
C ASP A 51 17.26 13.15 8.77
N ASN A 52 16.19 13.85 9.15
CA ASN A 52 15.18 14.37 8.22
C ASN A 52 15.71 15.47 7.29
N GLU A 53 16.77 16.19 7.69
CA GLU A 53 17.40 17.21 6.84
C GLU A 53 18.16 16.57 5.69
N LYS A 54 18.86 15.46 5.95
CA LYS A 54 19.59 14.71 4.92
C LYS A 54 18.78 13.61 4.26
N GLY A 55 17.62 13.26 4.83
CA GLY A 55 16.79 12.14 4.39
C GLY A 55 17.47 10.79 4.57
N THR A 56 18.14 10.57 5.70
CA THR A 56 18.92 9.33 5.94
C THR A 56 18.76 8.76 7.35
N VAL A 57 18.99 7.46 7.47
CA VAL A 57 19.14 6.72 8.73
C VAL A 57 20.47 5.98 8.72
N ASP A 58 21.22 6.03 9.83
CA ASP A 58 22.51 5.34 9.94
C ASP A 58 22.36 3.98 10.64
N PHE A 59 22.71 2.91 9.93
CA PHE A 59 22.84 1.56 10.46
C PHE A 59 24.33 1.23 10.57
N ASP A 60 24.94 1.56 11.71
CA ASP A 60 26.34 1.25 12.03
C ASP A 60 27.34 1.71 10.94
N GLY A 61 27.16 2.94 10.45
CA GLY A 61 27.96 3.57 9.40
C GLY A 61 27.42 3.36 7.98
N LEU A 62 26.39 2.53 7.80
CA LEU A 62 25.66 2.40 6.54
C LEU A 62 24.50 3.40 6.51
N ARG A 63 24.57 4.36 5.58
CA ARG A 63 23.48 5.34 5.37
C ARG A 63 22.40 4.75 4.47
N LEU A 64 21.22 4.56 5.03
CA LEU A 64 20.01 4.16 4.32
C LEU A 64 19.19 5.41 3.99
N PRO A 65 18.56 5.49 2.80
CA PRO A 65 17.65 6.58 2.50
C PRO A 65 16.37 6.47 3.32
N VAL A 66 15.83 7.61 3.75
CA VAL A 66 14.45 7.71 4.22
C VAL A 66 13.52 7.54 3.02
N ASN A 67 12.59 6.60 3.12
CA ASN A 67 11.54 6.37 2.13
C ASN A 67 10.19 6.24 2.86
N LYS A 68 9.78 7.36 3.46
CA LYS A 68 8.63 7.42 4.37
C LYS A 68 7.32 6.98 3.70
N MET A 69 6.49 6.28 4.45
CA MET A 69 5.23 5.68 3.96
C MET A 69 4.24 5.44 5.10
N ILE A 70 2.96 5.22 4.77
CA ILE A 70 1.88 4.88 5.72
C ILE A 70 1.51 3.39 5.60
N GLY A 71 1.71 2.60 6.66
CA GLY A 71 1.56 1.14 6.65
C GLY A 71 0.11 0.72 6.79
N VAL A 72 -0.58 1.32 7.76
CA VAL A 72 -2.01 1.14 8.00
C VAL A 72 -2.79 2.33 7.44
N ILE A 73 -3.59 2.08 6.41
CA ILE A 73 -4.52 3.09 5.87
C ILE A 73 -5.75 2.40 5.30
N GLY A 74 -6.94 2.87 5.64
CA GLY A 74 -8.17 2.17 5.25
C GLY A 74 -9.47 2.87 5.61
N VAL A 75 -10.55 2.18 5.26
CA VAL A 75 -11.94 2.52 5.59
C VAL A 75 -12.56 1.39 6.42
N ALA A 76 -13.77 1.58 6.96
CA ALA A 76 -14.41 0.50 7.70
C ALA A 76 -14.68 -0.73 6.80
N PRO A 77 -14.39 -1.97 7.27
CA PRO A 77 -14.52 -3.18 6.48
C PRO A 77 -15.99 -3.52 6.17
N PRO A 78 -16.28 -4.30 5.10
CA PRO A 78 -17.64 -4.59 4.68
C PRO A 78 -18.47 -5.43 5.65
N ASN A 79 -17.80 -6.25 6.48
CA ASN A 79 -18.44 -7.22 7.36
C ASN A 79 -18.09 -6.93 8.84
N ALA A 80 -17.66 -7.95 9.57
CA ALA A 80 -17.21 -7.81 10.94
C ALA A 80 -15.98 -6.91 11.05
N ALA A 81 -15.76 -6.36 12.25
CA ALA A 81 -14.55 -5.62 12.56
C ALA A 81 -13.30 -6.45 12.27
N VAL A 82 -12.31 -5.82 11.63
CA VAL A 82 -11.00 -6.40 11.33
C VAL A 82 -9.97 -5.66 12.17
N ASN A 83 -8.99 -6.39 12.73
CA ASN A 83 -7.89 -5.77 13.45
C ASN A 83 -7.04 -4.93 12.48
N ASN A 84 -6.56 -3.76 12.92
CA ASN A 84 -5.78 -2.86 12.07
C ASN A 84 -4.57 -3.55 11.41
N GLY A 85 -3.93 -4.51 12.10
CA GLY A 85 -2.81 -5.31 11.60
C GLY A 85 -3.20 -6.41 10.61
N THR A 86 -4.36 -6.34 9.96
CA THR A 86 -4.77 -7.31 8.93
C THR A 86 -5.29 -6.57 7.70
N PRO A 87 -4.57 -6.62 6.57
CA PRO A 87 -5.03 -5.97 5.36
C PRO A 87 -6.13 -6.77 4.66
N ASP A 88 -6.98 -6.06 3.93
CA ASP A 88 -7.98 -6.64 3.05
C ASP A 88 -8.44 -5.59 2.01
N THR A 89 -9.54 -5.87 1.32
CA THR A 89 -10.24 -4.99 0.39
C THR A 89 -10.52 -3.57 0.92
N HIS A 90 -10.62 -3.39 2.25
CA HIS A 90 -10.83 -2.09 2.89
C HIS A 90 -9.54 -1.28 3.15
N GLY A 91 -8.39 -1.77 2.71
CA GLY A 91 -7.07 -1.27 3.10
C GLY A 91 -6.54 -2.03 4.31
N GLY A 92 -6.25 -1.33 5.40
CA GLY A 92 -5.65 -1.91 6.61
C GLY A 92 -4.13 -1.93 6.52
N ASN A 93 -3.48 -2.92 7.13
CA ASN A 93 -2.02 -3.06 7.17
C ASN A 93 -1.40 -3.55 5.86
N MET A 94 -1.42 -2.69 4.85
CA MET A 94 -0.99 -3.06 3.51
C MET A 94 0.52 -3.01 3.34
N ASP A 95 1.22 -2.26 4.20
CA ASP A 95 2.66 -2.00 4.19
C ASP A 95 3.21 -1.86 2.78
N SER A 96 2.61 -0.94 2.05
CA SER A 96 3.06 -0.60 0.71
C SER A 96 3.93 0.63 0.77
N VAL A 97 5.18 0.49 0.34
CA VAL A 97 6.09 1.62 0.10
C VAL A 97 5.52 2.65 -0.90
N LYS A 98 4.46 2.29 -1.63
CA LYS A 98 3.74 3.16 -2.57
C LYS A 98 2.66 4.02 -1.93
N VAL A 99 2.30 3.81 -0.66
CA VAL A 99 1.47 4.77 0.10
C VAL A 99 2.39 5.84 0.70
N THR A 100 2.84 6.76 -0.15
CA THR A 100 3.78 7.83 0.19
C THR A 100 3.32 9.18 -0.38
N GLU A 101 4.03 10.26 -0.05
CA GLU A 101 3.73 11.61 -0.54
C GLU A 101 3.62 11.66 -2.07
N GLY A 102 2.62 12.39 -2.57
CA GLY A 102 2.32 12.51 -4.00
C GLY A 102 1.48 11.37 -4.57
N ALA A 103 1.36 10.24 -3.88
CA ALA A 103 0.49 9.15 -4.29
C ALA A 103 -0.99 9.46 -4.00
N VAL A 104 -1.86 8.84 -4.78
CA VAL A 104 -3.31 8.80 -4.55
C VAL A 104 -3.75 7.37 -4.33
N LEU A 105 -4.35 7.11 -3.18
CA LEU A 105 -4.93 5.82 -2.80
C LEU A 105 -6.45 5.86 -2.99
N TYR A 106 -6.98 4.84 -3.63
CA TYR A 106 -8.41 4.63 -3.85
C TYR A 106 -8.90 3.44 -3.04
N LEU A 107 -9.90 3.67 -2.19
CA LEU A 107 -10.45 2.68 -1.27
C LEU A 107 -11.94 2.45 -1.55
N PRO A 108 -12.39 1.20 -1.75
CA PRO A 108 -13.81 0.89 -1.89
C PRO A 108 -14.58 1.17 -0.60
N VAL A 109 -15.70 1.90 -0.70
CA VAL A 109 -16.49 2.28 0.47
C VAL A 109 -17.61 1.27 0.74
N TYR A 110 -17.70 0.83 1.99
CA TYR A 110 -18.72 -0.13 2.43
C TYR A 110 -19.73 0.43 3.43
N HIS A 111 -19.42 1.57 4.05
CA HIS A 111 -20.25 2.22 5.07
C HIS A 111 -20.41 3.70 4.77
N GLU A 112 -21.50 4.29 5.26
CA GLU A 112 -21.73 5.73 5.12
C GLU A 112 -20.58 6.53 5.75
N GLY A 113 -20.11 7.52 4.99
CA GLY A 113 -18.97 8.35 5.32
C GLY A 113 -17.62 7.63 5.38
N ALA A 114 -17.53 6.41 4.84
CA ALA A 114 -16.35 5.54 4.73
C ALA A 114 -15.70 5.10 6.05
N LEU A 115 -15.67 5.96 7.08
CA LEU A 115 -15.01 5.74 8.36
C LEU A 115 -13.51 5.53 8.21
N PHE A 116 -12.86 6.48 7.54
CA PHE A 116 -11.44 6.45 7.20
C PHE A 116 -10.53 6.51 8.43
N GLY A 117 -9.41 5.79 8.41
CA GLY A 117 -8.35 5.84 9.42
C GLY A 117 -6.98 5.55 8.81
N LEU A 118 -5.94 6.04 9.46
CA LEU A 118 -4.54 5.77 9.11
C LEU A 118 -3.65 5.72 10.36
N GLY A 119 -2.48 5.11 10.25
CA GLY A 119 -1.44 5.02 11.26
C GLY A 119 -0.22 4.27 10.73
N ASP A 120 0.67 3.85 11.64
CA ASP A 120 1.79 2.96 11.31
C ASP A 120 2.73 3.54 10.25
N VAL A 121 3.27 4.73 10.54
CA VAL A 121 4.16 5.41 9.60
C VAL A 121 5.57 4.86 9.77
N HIS A 122 6.20 4.52 8.65
CA HIS A 122 7.60 4.08 8.61
C HIS A 122 8.47 5.19 8.05
N ALA A 123 9.63 5.43 8.66
CA ALA A 123 10.67 6.27 8.08
C ALA A 123 11.43 5.56 6.96
N ALA A 124 11.59 4.24 7.10
CA ALA A 124 12.16 3.41 6.05
C ALA A 124 11.61 1.99 6.11
N MET A 125 11.30 1.42 4.95
CA MET A 125 10.85 0.05 4.79
C MET A 125 11.18 -0.48 3.39
N GLY A 126 11.52 -1.75 3.29
CA GLY A 126 11.70 -2.44 2.01
C GLY A 126 10.53 -3.35 1.70
N ASP A 127 10.30 -3.62 0.41
CA ASP A 127 9.32 -4.62 -0.04
C ASP A 127 9.57 -5.97 0.66
N GLY A 128 8.48 -6.54 1.18
CA GLY A 128 8.44 -7.78 1.94
C GLY A 128 8.44 -7.60 3.46
N GLU A 129 8.94 -6.46 3.97
CA GLU A 129 8.99 -6.16 5.40
C GLU A 129 9.49 -7.35 6.27
N ILE A 130 10.55 -8.00 5.80
CA ILE A 130 10.88 -9.38 6.21
C ILE A 130 11.16 -9.59 7.70
N SER A 131 11.37 -8.50 8.44
CA SER A 131 11.73 -8.49 9.86
C SER A 131 10.54 -8.56 10.80
N VAL A 132 9.31 -8.28 10.31
CA VAL A 132 8.07 -7.95 11.05
C VAL A 132 7.78 -6.46 11.23
N SER A 133 8.76 -5.59 10.98
CA SER A 133 8.59 -4.14 11.16
C SER A 133 9.40 -3.38 10.12
N GLY A 134 8.90 -2.19 9.76
CA GLY A 134 9.71 -1.12 9.22
C GLY A 134 10.53 -0.43 10.30
N LEU A 135 11.02 0.77 9.99
CA LEU A 135 11.47 1.73 11.00
C LEU A 135 10.29 2.57 11.47
N GLU A 136 9.66 2.11 12.56
CA GLU A 136 8.46 2.69 13.15
C GLU A 136 8.70 4.10 13.68
N VAL A 137 7.88 5.07 13.27
CA VAL A 137 8.00 6.47 13.69
C VAL A 137 6.65 7.11 14.02
N GLU A 138 6.67 8.04 14.97
CA GLU A 138 5.58 9.01 15.12
C GLU A 138 5.58 9.97 13.93
N ALA A 139 4.39 10.37 13.48
CA ALA A 139 4.25 11.25 12.33
C ALA A 139 2.96 12.08 12.34
N ASP A 140 3.03 13.25 11.71
CA ASP A 140 1.89 14.05 11.28
C ASP A 140 1.68 13.83 9.77
N VAL A 141 0.47 13.43 9.39
CA VAL A 141 0.12 13.14 7.99
C VAL A 141 -0.97 14.08 7.51
N THR A 142 -0.73 14.74 6.39
CA THR A 142 -1.72 15.56 5.68
C THR A 142 -2.26 14.79 4.48
N VAL A 143 -3.58 14.58 4.45
CA VAL A 143 -4.28 13.92 3.35
C VAL A 143 -5.46 14.75 2.88
N LYS A 144 -5.77 14.67 1.59
CA LYS A 144 -7.00 15.17 1.01
C LYS A 144 -7.95 14.01 0.73
N LEU A 145 -9.18 14.12 1.23
CA LEU A 145 -10.22 13.09 1.10
C LEU A 145 -11.31 13.56 0.16
N GLU A 146 -11.55 12.81 -0.91
CA GLU A 146 -12.52 13.12 -1.94
C GLU A 146 -13.28 11.85 -2.36
N LYS A 147 -14.44 12.00 -2.98
CA LYS A 147 -15.08 10.90 -3.69
C LYS A 147 -14.44 10.78 -5.08
N ALA A 148 -14.09 9.57 -5.50
CA ALA A 148 -13.63 9.33 -6.86
C ALA A 148 -14.75 9.58 -7.88
N GLU A 149 -14.42 10.15 -9.03
CA GLU A 149 -15.40 10.53 -10.03
C GLU A 149 -15.86 9.30 -10.82
N THR A 150 -14.91 8.62 -11.45
CA THR A 150 -15.16 7.58 -12.44
C THR A 150 -14.61 6.22 -12.00
N LEU A 151 -13.56 6.20 -11.18
CA LEU A 151 -12.95 4.94 -10.76
C LEU A 151 -13.93 4.10 -9.95
N ARG A 152 -14.04 2.82 -10.32
CA ARG A 152 -14.75 1.79 -9.56
C ARG A 152 -13.80 0.64 -9.31
N THR A 153 -13.70 0.23 -8.05
CA THR A 153 -12.83 -0.87 -7.63
C THR A 153 -13.42 -1.55 -6.41
N TYR A 154 -13.04 -2.80 -6.18
CA TYR A 154 -13.33 -3.57 -4.97
C TYR A 154 -12.07 -3.90 -4.17
N HIS A 155 -10.92 -3.44 -4.66
CA HIS A 155 -9.62 -3.58 -4.03
C HIS A 155 -8.92 -2.21 -3.95
N PRO A 156 -8.01 -2.01 -3.00
CA PRO A 156 -7.21 -0.79 -2.95
C PRO A 156 -6.38 -0.61 -4.24
N VAL A 157 -6.42 0.60 -4.80
CA VAL A 157 -5.63 0.99 -5.98
C VAL A 157 -4.81 2.21 -5.65
N ILE A 158 -3.51 2.22 -5.99
CA ILE A 158 -2.65 3.40 -5.88
C ILE A 158 -2.34 3.92 -7.27
N THR A 159 -2.31 5.23 -7.43
CA THR A 159 -1.69 5.90 -8.58
C THR A 159 -0.64 6.89 -8.10
N ASP A 160 0.52 6.91 -8.73
CA ASP A 160 1.59 7.89 -8.52
C ASP A 160 2.15 8.33 -9.89
N GLU A 161 3.25 9.09 -9.93
CA GLU A 161 3.86 9.51 -11.20
C GLU A 161 4.33 8.36 -12.10
N ASP A 162 4.65 7.19 -11.53
CA ASP A 162 5.15 6.03 -12.28
C ASP A 162 4.02 5.26 -12.98
N GLY A 163 2.83 5.21 -12.38
CA GLY A 163 1.68 4.51 -12.96
C GLY A 163 0.61 4.12 -11.94
N VAL A 164 0.09 2.90 -12.08
CA VAL A 164 -1.00 2.37 -11.24
C VAL A 164 -0.61 1.03 -10.61
N TYR A 165 -1.02 0.83 -9.37
CA TYR A 165 -0.78 -0.36 -8.56
C TYR A 165 -2.11 -0.93 -8.06
N MET A 166 -2.38 -2.19 -8.38
CA MET A 166 -3.53 -2.93 -7.85
C MET A 166 -3.07 -3.76 -6.67
N MET A 167 -3.60 -3.51 -5.47
CA MET A 167 -3.19 -4.20 -4.25
C MET A 167 -4.18 -5.30 -3.87
N VAL A 168 -3.66 -6.48 -3.54
CA VAL A 168 -4.47 -7.59 -3.07
C VAL A 168 -3.78 -8.27 -1.90
N SER A 169 -4.56 -8.58 -0.86
CA SER A 169 -4.09 -9.25 0.34
C SER A 169 -4.78 -10.59 0.53
N ASP A 170 -3.99 -11.63 0.75
CA ASP A 170 -4.49 -12.99 0.98
C ASP A 170 -3.58 -13.75 1.96
N LYS A 171 -4.09 -14.80 2.59
CA LYS A 171 -3.28 -15.67 3.44
C LYS A 171 -2.18 -16.38 2.64
N ASP A 172 -2.41 -16.64 1.35
CA ASP A 172 -1.42 -17.17 0.42
C ASP A 172 -0.91 -16.06 -0.52
N LEU A 173 0.41 -15.85 -0.54
CA LEU A 173 1.03 -14.85 -1.40
C LEU A 173 0.80 -15.17 -2.89
N ASN A 174 0.75 -16.45 -3.26
CA ASN A 174 0.51 -16.83 -4.65
C ASN A 174 -0.89 -16.41 -5.10
N LEU A 175 -1.89 -16.53 -4.22
CA LEU A 175 -3.24 -16.04 -4.50
C LEU A 175 -3.29 -14.52 -4.55
N ALA A 176 -2.61 -13.82 -3.64
CA ALA A 176 -2.51 -12.37 -3.67
C ALA A 176 -1.89 -11.86 -4.99
N VAL A 177 -0.80 -12.50 -5.44
CA VAL A 177 -0.14 -12.21 -6.72
C VAL A 177 -1.10 -12.47 -7.89
N ASP A 178 -1.65 -13.68 -7.98
CA ASP A 178 -2.54 -14.09 -9.07
C ASP A 178 -3.73 -13.13 -9.18
N GLN A 179 -4.38 -12.83 -8.06
CA GLN A 179 -5.53 -11.94 -8.04
C GLN A 179 -5.15 -10.50 -8.37
N SER A 180 -4.00 -9.99 -7.94
CA SER A 180 -3.59 -8.62 -8.30
C SER A 180 -3.48 -8.41 -9.80
N VAL A 181 -3.02 -9.43 -10.56
CA VAL A 181 -2.94 -9.41 -12.03
C VAL A 181 -4.35 -9.43 -12.64
N HIS A 182 -5.22 -10.34 -12.18
CA HIS A 182 -6.59 -10.43 -12.67
C HIS A 182 -7.35 -9.13 -12.42
N LYS A 183 -7.29 -8.58 -11.20
CA LYS A 183 -8.00 -7.34 -10.85
C LYS A 183 -7.48 -6.14 -11.61
N MET A 184 -6.17 -6.02 -11.84
CA MET A 184 -5.65 -4.95 -12.70
C MET A 184 -6.12 -5.11 -14.15
N THR A 185 -6.11 -6.34 -14.66
CA THR A 185 -6.56 -6.63 -16.03
C THR A 185 -8.04 -6.28 -16.18
N ASP A 186 -8.89 -6.70 -15.24
CA ASP A 186 -10.32 -6.37 -15.19
C ASP A 186 -10.56 -4.85 -15.09
N LEU A 187 -9.69 -4.13 -14.37
CA LEU A 187 -9.76 -2.67 -14.25
C LEU A 187 -9.42 -1.97 -15.56
N LEU A 188 -8.36 -2.38 -16.24
CA LEU A 188 -7.81 -1.64 -17.38
C LEU A 188 -8.38 -2.09 -18.73
N GLN A 189 -8.70 -3.38 -18.90
CA GLN A 189 -9.17 -3.92 -20.17
C GLN A 189 -10.37 -3.16 -20.75
N PRO A 190 -11.40 -2.78 -19.96
CA PRO A 190 -12.57 -2.03 -20.47
C PRO A 190 -12.24 -0.68 -21.10
N HIS A 191 -11.06 -0.12 -20.84
CA HIS A 191 -10.58 1.13 -21.43
C HIS A 191 -9.82 0.91 -22.75
N THR A 192 -9.66 -0.34 -23.18
CA THR A 192 -8.91 -0.72 -24.38
C THR A 192 -9.82 -1.45 -25.37
N ASN A 193 -9.37 -1.57 -26.62
CA ASN A 193 -9.98 -2.46 -27.61
C ASN A 193 -9.31 -3.85 -27.65
N LEU A 194 -8.42 -4.16 -26.71
CA LEU A 194 -7.68 -5.42 -26.73
C LEU A 194 -8.56 -6.58 -26.26
N PRO A 195 -8.59 -7.71 -26.99
CA PRO A 195 -9.12 -8.94 -26.42
C PRO A 195 -8.25 -9.37 -25.24
N LEU A 196 -8.83 -10.19 -24.35
CA LEU A 196 -8.17 -10.59 -23.10
C LEU A 196 -6.78 -11.23 -23.34
N SER A 197 -6.62 -11.98 -24.43
CA SER A 197 -5.33 -12.58 -24.81
C SER A 197 -4.24 -11.53 -25.08
N GLU A 198 -4.56 -10.46 -25.81
CA GLU A 198 -3.62 -9.39 -26.13
C GLU A 198 -3.33 -8.53 -24.89
N MET A 199 -4.36 -8.24 -24.09
CA MET A 199 -4.18 -7.56 -22.80
C MET A 199 -3.25 -8.37 -21.89
N THR A 200 -3.43 -9.68 -21.83
CA THR A 200 -2.56 -10.59 -21.05
C THR A 200 -1.11 -10.54 -21.55
N MET A 201 -0.89 -10.59 -22.86
CA MET A 201 0.46 -10.48 -23.44
C MET A 201 1.09 -9.12 -23.12
N LEU A 202 0.33 -8.02 -23.23
CA LEU A 202 0.80 -6.68 -22.88
C LEU A 202 1.20 -6.60 -21.40
N MET A 203 0.35 -7.07 -20.49
CA MET A 203 0.65 -7.09 -19.05
C MET A 203 1.87 -7.97 -18.74
N SER A 204 2.09 -9.07 -19.47
CA SER A 204 3.28 -9.91 -19.32
C SER A 204 4.57 -9.24 -19.82
N LEU A 205 4.48 -8.41 -20.87
CA LEU A 205 5.62 -7.68 -21.42
C LEU A 205 6.06 -6.49 -20.56
N ALA A 206 5.11 -5.82 -19.89
CA ALA A 206 5.36 -4.50 -19.31
C ALA A 206 4.84 -4.30 -17.88
N GLY A 207 3.89 -5.10 -17.44
CA GLY A 207 3.41 -5.08 -16.06
C GLY A 207 4.39 -5.79 -15.12
N GLN A 208 4.32 -5.48 -13.83
CA GLN A 208 5.24 -6.00 -12.83
C GLN A 208 4.50 -6.49 -11.60
N THR A 209 4.64 -7.77 -11.28
CA THR A 209 4.25 -8.29 -9.96
C THR A 209 5.30 -7.88 -8.93
N GLN A 210 4.83 -7.29 -7.84
CA GLN A 210 5.65 -6.82 -6.73
C GLN A 210 5.01 -7.25 -5.40
N ILE A 211 5.78 -7.21 -4.31
CA ILE A 211 5.34 -7.62 -2.97
C ILE A 211 5.33 -6.39 -2.09
N ASN A 212 4.29 -6.21 -1.28
CA ASN A 212 4.27 -5.20 -0.22
C ASN A 212 4.90 -5.75 1.06
N GLN A 213 4.24 -6.73 1.69
CA GLN A 213 4.73 -7.43 2.87
C GLN A 213 4.36 -8.92 2.84
N VAL A 214 5.08 -9.72 3.64
CA VAL A 214 4.83 -11.17 3.82
C VAL A 214 4.75 -11.63 5.27
N VAL A 215 4.61 -10.69 6.22
CA VAL A 215 4.78 -10.94 7.65
C VAL A 215 3.50 -10.83 8.48
N ASP A 216 2.44 -10.29 7.89
CA ASP A 216 1.14 -10.10 8.53
C ASP A 216 0.24 -11.34 8.48
N PRO A 217 -0.93 -11.32 9.17
CA PRO A 217 -1.95 -12.36 9.06
C PRO A 217 -2.44 -12.63 7.63
N LYS A 218 -2.34 -11.63 6.74
CA LYS A 218 -2.49 -11.75 5.30
C LYS A 218 -1.32 -11.07 4.62
N LYS A 219 -0.75 -11.72 3.61
CA LYS A 219 0.35 -11.22 2.79
C LYS A 219 -0.22 -10.31 1.72
N THR A 220 0.48 -9.25 1.38
CA THR A 220 0.00 -8.26 0.40
C THR A 220 0.92 -8.21 -0.80
N ALA A 221 0.35 -8.38 -1.99
CA ALA A 221 1.02 -8.22 -3.28
C ALA A 221 0.41 -7.05 -4.04
N ARG A 222 1.16 -6.54 -5.02
CA ARG A 222 0.67 -5.54 -5.96
C ARG A 222 1.07 -5.87 -7.39
N PHE A 223 0.20 -5.54 -8.34
CA PHE A 223 0.55 -5.54 -9.75
C PHE A 223 0.65 -4.10 -10.26
N PHE A 224 1.80 -3.76 -10.82
CA PHE A 224 2.12 -2.42 -11.33
C PHE A 224 1.98 -2.37 -12.85
N VAL A 225 1.34 -1.31 -13.35
CA VAL A 225 1.28 -0.98 -14.77
C VAL A 225 1.84 0.44 -14.99
N PRO A 226 2.88 0.60 -15.83
CA PRO A 226 3.48 1.90 -16.09
C PRO A 226 2.54 2.93 -16.71
N ARG A 227 2.74 4.20 -16.35
CA ARG A 227 1.95 5.35 -16.82
C ARG A 227 1.86 5.45 -18.33
N TYR A 228 2.93 5.16 -19.08
CA TYR A 228 2.91 5.27 -20.55
C TYR A 228 1.88 4.34 -21.21
N ILE A 229 1.50 3.23 -20.56
CA ILE A 229 0.43 2.35 -21.04
C ILE A 229 -0.93 3.01 -20.83
N LEU A 230 -1.15 3.61 -19.66
CA LEU A 230 -2.37 4.35 -19.36
C LEU A 230 -2.56 5.51 -20.34
N GLU A 231 -1.49 6.28 -20.59
CA GLU A 231 -1.49 7.39 -21.54
C GLU A 231 -1.80 6.92 -22.97
N HIS A 232 -1.19 5.82 -23.41
CA HIS A 232 -1.44 5.26 -24.74
C HIS A 232 -2.93 4.91 -24.97
N TYR A 233 -3.59 4.35 -23.95
CA TYR A 233 -5.01 3.99 -24.01
C TYR A 233 -5.96 5.07 -23.49
N ASN A 234 -5.46 6.27 -23.15
CA ASN A 234 -6.22 7.37 -22.55
C ASN A 234 -7.01 6.95 -21.31
N VAL A 235 -6.41 6.11 -20.46
CA VAL A 235 -7.01 5.68 -19.19
C VAL A 235 -6.87 6.79 -18.16
N GLU A 236 -7.99 7.34 -17.72
CA GLU A 236 -8.04 8.29 -16.61
C GLU A 236 -8.68 7.65 -15.38
N LEU A 237 -7.87 7.37 -14.35
CA LEU A 237 -8.35 6.88 -13.06
C LEU A 237 -8.52 8.10 -12.13
N LYS A 238 -9.78 8.55 -11.97
CA LYS A 238 -10.13 9.77 -11.20
C LYS A 238 -11.28 9.51 -10.23
#